data_AF-A0A7C6GGT1-F1
#
_entry.id   AF-A0A7C6GGT1-F1
#
_cell.length_a   1.000
_cell.length_b   1.000
_cell.length_c   1.000
_cell.angle_alpha   90.00
_cell.angle_beta   90.00
_cell.angle_gamma   90.00
#
_symmetry.space_group_name_H-M   'P 1'
#
loop_
_entity.id
_entity.type
_entity.pdbx_description
1 polymer ?
#
loop_
_entity_poly.entity_id
_entity_poly.type
_entity_poly.pdbx_seq_one_letter_code
_entity_poly.pdbx_strand_id
1 'polypeptide(L)'
;MTTTIDASISQEIMYKLDKDANYIKKIPSSIQTEEMALEVIKKNVKLFKYVSVKTPKVCMEAINKDANAIKYIEKPTKEMCKKAIMLLPSAIQYIKEPSEVLCKLALERNGACLQYIKKQTPSLCKIAVTSTSSALQYVQNQTEQICLMAVSKEGSALQYVKEQTKNIVLTSVMQDGLALRFAKIIDDEIITQALNQNGNALAYVKEQNPSLCLTAILNDPMAIKYADPQTIELSLIAVLKNGLSIEHIKEQTKDICIEAIKQNPSALMHIRDKLPEYKVLAVRTCLNRIKQDYNYIKEIKDKVLKSVVVSLLIKQGVKE
;
A
#
# COMPACT_ATOMS: atom_id res chain seq x y z
N MET A 1 -36.11 44.96 7.84
CA MET A 1 -35.58 46.02 8.73
C MET A 1 -34.13 45.70 8.99
N THR A 2 -33.22 46.37 8.29
CA THR A 2 -31.78 46.33 8.57
C THR A 2 -31.54 47.17 9.81
N THR A 3 -31.41 46.51 10.97
CA THR A 3 -30.85 47.15 12.17
C THR A 3 -29.38 47.41 11.88
N THR A 4 -29.07 48.62 11.42
CA THR A 4 -27.71 49.17 11.47
C THR A 4 -27.30 49.20 12.93
N ILE A 5 -26.41 48.28 13.32
CA ILE A 5 -25.82 48.26 14.65
C ILE A 5 -25.02 49.56 14.79
N ASP A 6 -25.10 50.19 15.96
CA ASP A 6 -24.30 51.37 16.26
C ASP A 6 -22.80 51.08 16.03
N ALA A 7 -22.11 52.03 15.40
CA ALA A 7 -20.71 51.88 15.00
C ALA A 7 -19.79 51.66 16.21
N SER A 8 -20.12 52.28 17.35
CA SER A 8 -19.39 52.11 18.61
C SER A 8 -19.50 50.67 19.13
N ILE A 9 -20.71 50.10 19.14
CA ILE A 9 -20.97 48.71 19.55
C ILE A 9 -20.23 47.74 18.62
N SER A 10 -20.23 48.00 17.30
CA SER A 10 -19.52 47.17 16.33
C SER A 10 -18.00 47.18 16.58
N GLN A 11 -17.41 48.33 16.88
CA GLN A 11 -15.98 48.45 17.21
C GLN A 11 -15.62 47.71 18.50
N GLU A 12 -16.44 47.82 19.55
CA GLU A 12 -16.19 47.12 20.80
C GLU A 12 -16.24 45.58 20.62
N ILE A 13 -17.21 45.09 19.85
CA ILE A 13 -17.30 43.66 19.51
C ILE A 13 -16.08 43.21 18.71
N MET A 14 -15.66 44.00 17.72
CA MET A 14 -14.46 43.69 16.91
C MET A 14 -13.19 43.65 17.77
N TYR A 15 -13.03 44.58 18.71
CA TYR A 15 -11.92 44.54 19.67
C TYR A 15 -11.92 43.26 20.51
N LYS A 16 -13.10 42.83 21.00
CA LYS A 16 -13.24 41.58 21.76
C LYS A 16 -12.93 40.34 20.91
N LEU A 17 -13.40 40.30 19.66
CA LEU A 17 -13.10 39.22 18.71
C LEU A 17 -11.62 39.17 18.33
N ASP A 18 -10.95 40.32 18.25
CA ASP A 18 -9.51 40.39 18.01
C ASP A 18 -8.72 39.76 19.16
N LYS A 19 -9.11 40.02 20.42
CA LYS A 19 -8.48 39.38 21.58
C LYS A 19 -8.82 37.90 21.73
N ASP A 20 -10.08 37.52 21.51
CA ASP A 20 -10.53 36.13 21.58
C ASP A 20 -11.65 35.84 20.56
N ALA A 21 -11.29 35.11 19.50
CA ALA A 21 -12.25 34.73 18.47
C ALA A 21 -13.41 33.87 19.00
N ASN A 22 -13.26 33.17 20.15
CA ASN A 22 -14.37 32.42 20.75
C ASN A 22 -15.52 33.31 21.22
N TYR A 23 -15.28 34.61 21.39
CA TYR A 23 -16.32 35.57 21.75
C TYR A 23 -17.48 35.57 20.75
N ILE A 24 -17.28 35.11 19.51
CA ILE A 24 -18.35 34.90 18.51
C ILE A 24 -19.52 34.06 19.03
N LYS A 25 -19.26 33.12 19.96
CA LYS A 25 -20.28 32.28 20.59
C LYS A 25 -21.25 33.07 21.47
N LYS A 26 -20.84 34.25 21.94
CA LYS A 26 -21.61 35.13 22.82
C LYS A 26 -22.33 36.24 22.04
N ILE A 27 -22.05 36.40 20.75
CA ILE A 27 -22.63 37.46 19.93
C ILE A 27 -23.98 36.97 19.36
N PRO A 28 -25.10 37.63 19.67
CA PRO A 28 -26.40 37.30 19.10
C PRO A 28 -26.38 37.27 17.57
N SER A 29 -27.05 36.28 16.97
CA SER A 29 -27.05 36.09 15.52
C SER A 29 -27.57 37.30 14.74
N SER A 30 -28.45 38.12 15.34
CA SER A 30 -29.01 39.34 14.77
C SER A 30 -28.01 40.49 14.64
N ILE A 31 -26.89 40.45 15.37
CA ILE A 31 -25.89 41.52 15.36
C ILE A 31 -24.53 41.08 14.80
N GLN A 32 -24.38 39.83 14.35
CA GLN A 32 -23.15 39.42 13.66
C GLN A 32 -23.06 40.11 12.29
N THR A 33 -21.86 40.57 11.91
CA THR A 33 -21.59 41.16 10.60
C THR A 33 -20.68 40.27 9.75
N GLU A 34 -20.62 40.54 8.44
CA GLU A 34 -19.67 39.85 7.54
C GLU A 34 -18.21 40.06 7.97
N GLU A 35 -17.85 41.25 8.45
CA GLU A 35 -16.49 41.56 8.92
C GLU A 35 -16.11 40.74 10.16
N MET A 36 -17.01 40.67 11.15
CA MET A 36 -16.83 39.82 12.35
C MET A 36 -16.64 38.36 11.95
N ALA A 37 -17.46 37.87 11.01
CA ALA A 37 -17.37 36.50 10.51
C ALA A 37 -16.01 36.21 9.85
N LEU A 38 -15.54 37.11 8.98
CA LEU A 38 -14.25 36.97 8.28
C LEU A 38 -13.07 36.99 9.25
N GLU A 39 -13.07 37.89 10.24
CA GLU A 39 -11.99 37.97 11.24
C GLU A 39 -11.93 36.70 12.11
N VAL A 40 -13.09 36.19 12.53
CA VAL A 40 -13.19 34.93 13.28
C VAL A 40 -12.65 33.76 12.46
N ILE A 41 -13.05 33.64 11.19
CA ILE A 41 -12.58 32.57 10.29
C ILE A 41 -11.08 32.68 10.04
N LYS A 42 -10.57 33.90 9.86
CA LYS A 42 -9.14 34.18 9.67
C LYS A 42 -8.30 33.62 10.81
N LYS A 43 -8.72 33.87 12.06
CA LYS A 43 -8.05 33.39 13.28
C LYS A 43 -8.27 31.91 13.55
N ASN A 44 -9.50 31.42 13.42
CA ASN A 44 -9.84 30.02 13.69
C ASN A 44 -11.09 29.55 12.93
N VAL A 45 -10.88 28.90 11.78
CA VAL A 45 -11.96 28.36 10.93
C VAL A 45 -12.88 27.37 11.66
N LYS A 46 -12.42 26.69 12.72
CA LYS A 46 -13.27 25.76 13.51
C LYS A 46 -14.46 26.47 14.17
N LEU A 47 -14.38 27.80 14.33
CA LEU A 47 -15.45 28.62 14.87
C LEU A 47 -16.53 28.98 13.84
N PHE A 48 -16.34 28.67 12.55
CA PHE A 48 -17.34 28.92 11.50
C PHE A 48 -18.70 28.32 11.82
N LYS A 49 -18.76 27.23 12.59
CA LYS A 49 -20.03 26.62 13.05
C LYS A 49 -20.89 27.53 13.95
N TYR A 50 -20.29 28.57 14.55
CA TYR A 50 -20.98 29.56 15.39
C TYR A 50 -21.26 30.88 14.66
N VAL A 51 -20.77 31.02 13.43
CA VAL A 51 -21.00 32.19 12.58
C VAL A 51 -22.38 32.07 11.94
N SER A 52 -23.30 33.00 12.24
CA SER A 52 -24.65 33.06 11.67
C SER A 52 -24.67 33.71 10.29
N VAL A 53 -23.75 34.63 10.00
CA VAL A 53 -23.65 35.32 8.71
C VAL A 53 -22.99 34.41 7.67
N LYS A 54 -23.80 33.82 6.77
CA LYS A 54 -23.35 32.86 5.75
C LYS A 54 -23.37 33.45 4.33
N THR A 55 -22.76 34.61 4.12
CA THR A 55 -22.63 35.17 2.76
C THR A 55 -21.74 34.28 1.88
N PRO A 56 -21.83 34.38 0.54
CA PRO A 56 -20.95 33.62 -0.36
C PRO A 56 -19.46 33.81 -0.07
N LYS A 57 -19.04 35.04 0.27
CA LYS A 57 -17.66 35.37 0.59
C LYS A 57 -17.20 34.70 1.88
N VAL A 58 -17.98 34.81 2.96
CA VAL A 58 -17.68 34.17 4.26
C VAL A 58 -17.58 32.65 4.11
N CYS A 59 -18.54 32.05 3.40
CA CYS A 59 -18.58 30.62 3.16
C CYS A 59 -17.37 30.13 2.34
N MET A 60 -16.99 30.86 1.28
CA MET A 60 -15.83 30.51 0.47
C MET A 60 -14.51 30.64 1.25
N GLU A 61 -14.37 31.68 2.07
CA GLU A 61 -13.20 31.84 2.93
C GLU A 61 -13.08 30.70 3.94
N ALA A 62 -14.20 30.29 4.54
CA ALA A 62 -14.24 29.13 5.43
C ALA A 62 -13.81 27.84 4.70
N ILE A 63 -14.35 27.58 3.50
CA ILE A 63 -14.00 26.40 2.69
C ILE A 63 -12.52 26.41 2.29
N ASN A 64 -11.97 27.57 1.93
CA ASN A 64 -10.57 27.71 1.54
C ASN A 64 -9.61 27.32 2.69
N LYS A 65 -9.99 27.60 3.94
CA LYS A 65 -9.21 27.23 5.12
C LYS A 65 -9.45 25.81 5.60
N ASP A 66 -10.68 25.32 5.51
CA ASP A 66 -11.04 23.94 5.83
C ASP A 66 -12.19 23.49 4.94
N ALA A 67 -11.92 22.57 4.01
CA ALA A 67 -12.92 22.03 3.10
C ALA A 67 -14.14 21.42 3.83
N ASN A 68 -13.94 20.89 5.03
CA ASN A 68 -15.04 20.32 5.84
C ASN A 68 -15.97 21.38 6.41
N ALA A 69 -15.62 22.68 6.33
CA ALA A 69 -16.49 23.77 6.72
C ALA A 69 -17.80 23.80 5.92
N ILE A 70 -17.82 23.18 4.73
CA ILE A 70 -19.04 23.03 3.91
C ILE A 70 -20.20 22.36 4.68
N LYS A 71 -19.90 21.53 5.69
CA LYS A 71 -20.93 20.88 6.53
C LYS A 71 -21.77 21.85 7.36
N TYR A 72 -21.29 23.08 7.53
CA TYR A 72 -21.98 24.15 8.27
C TYR A 72 -22.67 25.16 7.34
N ILE A 73 -22.80 24.83 6.04
CA ILE A 73 -23.52 25.63 5.05
C ILE A 73 -24.79 24.86 4.69
N GLU A 74 -25.96 25.47 4.92
CA GLU A 74 -27.24 24.79 4.73
C GLU A 74 -27.53 24.47 3.25
N LYS A 75 -27.22 25.43 2.36
CA LYS A 75 -27.45 25.35 0.91
C LYS A 75 -26.19 25.79 0.15
N PRO A 76 -25.11 24.99 0.14
CA PRO A 76 -23.88 25.35 -0.55
C PRO A 76 -24.11 25.45 -2.06
N THR A 77 -23.47 26.43 -2.70
CA THR A 77 -23.54 26.58 -4.16
C THR A 77 -22.74 25.49 -4.86
N LYS A 78 -22.99 25.27 -6.16
CA LYS A 78 -22.21 24.31 -6.96
C LYS A 78 -20.70 24.61 -6.91
N GLU A 79 -20.32 25.88 -6.93
CA GLU A 79 -18.92 26.32 -6.82
C GLU A 79 -18.31 26.02 -5.44
N MET A 80 -19.07 26.24 -4.35
CA MET A 80 -18.63 25.85 -3.01
C MET A 80 -18.39 24.35 -2.88
N CYS A 81 -19.34 23.55 -3.38
CA CYS A 81 -19.23 22.10 -3.42
C CYS A 81 -18.00 21.63 -4.20
N LYS A 82 -17.82 22.16 -5.42
CA LYS A 82 -16.66 21.85 -6.26
C LYS A 82 -15.35 22.24 -5.58
N LYS A 83 -15.27 23.44 -5.01
CA LYS A 83 -14.09 23.92 -4.30
C LYS A 83 -13.75 23.04 -3.10
N ALA A 84 -14.73 22.67 -2.28
CA ALA A 84 -14.53 21.80 -1.14
C ALA A 84 -13.98 20.42 -1.56
N ILE A 85 -14.56 19.80 -2.60
CA ILE A 85 -14.09 18.51 -3.12
C ILE A 85 -12.68 18.60 -3.71
N MET A 86 -12.37 19.70 -4.41
CA MET A 86 -11.02 19.91 -4.96
C MET A 86 -9.94 19.99 -3.87
N LEU A 87 -10.26 20.65 -2.76
CA LEU A 87 -9.37 20.76 -1.60
C LEU A 87 -9.29 19.43 -0.83
N LEU A 88 -10.43 18.75 -0.64
CA LEU A 88 -10.51 17.49 0.07
C LEU A 88 -11.62 16.60 -0.54
N PRO A 89 -11.29 15.50 -1.25
CA PRO A 89 -12.29 14.65 -1.91
C PRO A 89 -13.38 14.13 -0.96
N SER A 90 -13.01 13.80 0.29
CA SER A 90 -13.94 13.30 1.30
C SER A 90 -14.94 14.35 1.80
N ALA A 91 -14.82 15.63 1.41
CA ALA A 91 -15.81 16.67 1.71
C ALA A 91 -17.18 16.34 1.07
N ILE A 92 -17.22 15.47 0.06
CA ILE A 92 -18.47 14.98 -0.54
C ILE A 92 -19.43 14.35 0.49
N GLN A 93 -18.92 13.82 1.61
CA GLN A 93 -19.74 13.27 2.69
C GLN A 93 -20.72 14.27 3.32
N TYR A 94 -20.41 15.57 3.19
CA TYR A 94 -21.21 16.66 3.76
C TYR A 94 -22.16 17.31 2.75
N ILE A 95 -22.06 16.93 1.46
CA ILE A 95 -22.91 17.46 0.41
C ILE A 95 -24.17 16.59 0.33
N LYS A 96 -25.34 17.19 0.59
CA LYS A 96 -26.62 16.50 0.42
C LYS A 96 -26.88 16.31 -1.07
N GLU A 97 -27.17 15.07 -1.46
CA GLU A 97 -27.50 14.69 -2.84
C GLU A 97 -26.49 15.24 -3.88
N PRO A 98 -25.20 14.87 -3.80
CA PRO A 98 -24.20 15.36 -4.72
C PRO A 98 -24.55 14.96 -6.17
N SER A 99 -24.36 15.90 -7.10
CA SER A 99 -24.56 15.62 -8.52
C SER A 99 -23.55 14.59 -9.02
N GLU A 100 -23.87 13.91 -10.11
CA GLU A 100 -22.96 12.92 -10.70
C GLU A 100 -21.58 13.52 -11.04
N VAL A 101 -21.54 14.78 -11.47
CA VAL A 101 -20.28 15.50 -11.75
C VAL A 101 -19.43 15.66 -10.48
N LEU A 102 -20.05 15.99 -9.35
CA LEU A 102 -19.32 16.11 -8.07
C LEU A 102 -18.87 14.74 -7.56
N CYS A 103 -19.70 13.71 -7.72
CA CYS A 103 -19.33 12.32 -7.43
C CYS A 103 -18.10 11.89 -8.23
N LYS A 104 -18.10 12.11 -9.56
CA LYS A 104 -16.95 11.79 -10.44
C LYS A 104 -15.69 12.53 -9.98
N LEU A 105 -15.78 13.84 -9.75
CA LEU A 105 -14.67 14.66 -9.29
C LEU A 105 -14.03 14.13 -7.99
N ALA A 106 -14.85 13.69 -7.03
CA ALA A 106 -14.35 13.12 -5.77
C ALA A 106 -13.69 11.75 -6.00
N LEU A 107 -14.34 10.88 -6.78
CA LEU A 107 -13.89 9.50 -7.02
C LEU A 107 -12.62 9.42 -7.87
N GLU A 108 -12.46 10.30 -8.85
CA GLU A 108 -11.23 10.37 -9.67
C GLU A 108 -10.01 10.65 -8.80
N ARG A 109 -10.16 11.49 -7.77
CA ARG A 109 -9.07 11.87 -6.84
C ARG A 109 -8.86 10.86 -5.73
N ASN A 110 -9.94 10.22 -5.25
CA ASN A 110 -9.87 9.18 -4.24
C ASN A 110 -11.10 8.26 -4.35
N GLY A 111 -10.89 7.07 -4.90
CA GLY A 111 -11.96 6.08 -5.10
C GLY A 111 -12.66 5.66 -3.81
N ALA A 112 -11.99 5.74 -2.65
CA ALA A 112 -12.59 5.42 -1.35
C ALA A 112 -13.73 6.37 -0.96
N CYS A 113 -13.89 7.52 -1.65
CA CYS A 113 -15.05 8.41 -1.46
C CYS A 113 -16.38 7.75 -1.85
N LEU A 114 -16.35 6.61 -2.56
CA LEU A 114 -17.55 5.84 -2.90
C LEU A 114 -18.36 5.45 -1.64
N GLN A 115 -17.68 5.30 -0.49
CA GLN A 115 -18.32 5.03 0.81
C GLN A 115 -19.36 6.09 1.22
N TYR A 116 -19.22 7.32 0.73
CA TYR A 116 -20.12 8.44 1.03
C TYR A 116 -21.23 8.61 -0.02
N ILE A 117 -21.19 7.88 -1.13
CA ILE A 117 -22.14 8.00 -2.24
C ILE A 117 -23.22 6.94 -2.09
N LYS A 118 -24.42 7.37 -1.69
CA LYS A 118 -25.57 6.47 -1.50
C LYS A 118 -26.11 5.89 -2.82
N LYS A 119 -26.24 6.74 -3.86
CA LYS A 119 -26.75 6.35 -5.18
C LYS A 119 -25.58 6.00 -6.09
N GLN A 120 -25.15 4.73 -6.07
CA GLN A 120 -24.05 4.24 -6.89
C GLN A 120 -24.53 3.83 -8.27
N THR A 121 -23.88 4.33 -9.32
CA THR A 121 -24.06 3.83 -10.70
C THR A 121 -22.87 2.95 -11.08
N PRO A 122 -23.01 2.04 -12.08
CA PRO A 122 -21.88 1.28 -12.59
C PRO A 122 -20.71 2.16 -13.04
N SER A 123 -20.99 3.35 -13.61
CA SER A 123 -19.95 4.31 -14.02
C SER A 123 -19.17 4.85 -12.81
N LEU A 124 -19.86 5.26 -11.74
CA LEU A 124 -19.20 5.73 -10.52
C LEU A 124 -18.38 4.62 -9.86
N CYS A 125 -18.90 3.40 -9.79
CA CYS A 125 -18.16 2.26 -9.24
C CYS A 125 -16.89 1.98 -10.03
N LYS A 126 -16.95 2.03 -11.38
CA LYS A 126 -15.79 1.87 -12.25
C LYS A 126 -14.73 2.94 -12.01
N ILE A 127 -15.13 4.22 -11.93
CA ILE A 127 -14.20 5.32 -11.62
C ILE A 127 -13.53 5.09 -10.25
N ALA A 128 -14.32 4.68 -9.26
CA ALA A 128 -13.82 4.42 -7.91
C ALA A 128 -12.75 3.33 -7.89
N VAL A 129 -13.02 2.16 -8.47
CA VAL A 129 -12.06 1.03 -8.46
C VAL A 129 -10.85 1.30 -9.37
N THR A 130 -11.03 2.03 -10.47
CA THR A 130 -9.91 2.48 -11.32
C THR A 130 -8.99 3.43 -10.57
N SER A 131 -9.53 4.35 -9.76
CA SER A 131 -8.72 5.26 -8.95
C SER A 131 -8.06 4.51 -7.78
N THR A 132 -8.82 3.71 -7.04
CA THR A 132 -8.38 2.99 -5.84
C THR A 132 -8.97 1.58 -5.82
N SER A 133 -8.17 0.54 -6.06
CA SER A 133 -8.66 -0.84 -6.18
C SER A 133 -9.42 -1.30 -4.93
N SER A 134 -8.96 -0.91 -3.74
CA SER A 134 -9.62 -1.22 -2.46
C SER A 134 -10.98 -0.53 -2.26
N ALA A 135 -11.36 0.43 -3.13
CA ALA A 135 -12.70 1.00 -3.14
C ALA A 135 -13.78 -0.05 -3.50
N LEU A 136 -13.37 -1.20 -4.05
CA LEU A 136 -14.24 -2.35 -4.27
C LEU A 136 -15.03 -2.74 -3.02
N GLN A 137 -14.46 -2.56 -1.83
CA GLN A 137 -15.12 -2.83 -0.55
C GLN A 137 -16.41 -2.00 -0.33
N TYR A 138 -16.49 -0.82 -0.96
CA TYR A 138 -17.62 0.10 -0.84
C TYR A 138 -18.64 -0.06 -1.97
N VAL A 139 -18.37 -0.93 -2.95
CA VAL A 139 -19.30 -1.21 -4.06
C VAL A 139 -20.46 -2.04 -3.51
N GLN A 140 -21.67 -1.49 -3.58
CA GLN A 140 -22.88 -2.16 -3.10
C GLN A 140 -23.19 -3.38 -3.97
N ASN A 141 -23.29 -3.16 -5.28
CA ASN A 141 -23.58 -4.17 -6.29
C ASN A 141 -22.34 -4.44 -7.14
N GLN A 142 -21.56 -5.46 -6.75
CA GLN A 142 -20.37 -5.86 -7.48
C GLN A 142 -20.78 -6.66 -8.72
N THR A 143 -20.34 -6.22 -9.90
CA THR A 143 -20.40 -7.02 -11.13
C THR A 143 -19.04 -7.64 -11.39
N GLU A 144 -19.00 -8.75 -12.12
CA GLU A 144 -17.75 -9.40 -12.50
C GLU A 144 -16.79 -8.40 -13.19
N GLN A 145 -17.30 -7.54 -14.07
CA GLN A 145 -16.49 -6.49 -14.71
C GLN A 145 -15.83 -5.53 -13.69
N ILE A 146 -16.55 -5.09 -12.66
CA ILE A 146 -16.01 -4.19 -11.63
C ILE A 146 -14.97 -4.92 -10.78
N CYS A 147 -15.22 -6.19 -10.43
CA CYS A 147 -14.26 -7.02 -9.71
C CYS A 147 -12.98 -7.23 -10.51
N LEU A 148 -13.11 -7.62 -11.79
CA LEU A 148 -11.98 -7.81 -12.71
C LEU A 148 -11.16 -6.53 -12.87
N MET A 149 -11.79 -5.36 -12.97
CA MET A 149 -11.07 -4.08 -13.01
C MET A 149 -10.24 -3.84 -11.73
N ALA A 150 -10.77 -4.17 -10.56
CA ALA A 150 -10.06 -4.00 -9.31
C ALA A 150 -8.88 -4.98 -9.17
N VAL A 151 -9.13 -6.29 -9.39
CA VAL A 151 -8.10 -7.32 -9.20
C VAL A 151 -7.02 -7.32 -10.28
N SER A 152 -7.33 -6.87 -11.50
CA SER A 152 -6.32 -6.71 -12.56
C SER A 152 -5.36 -5.54 -12.29
N LYS A 153 -5.81 -4.52 -11.53
CA LYS A 153 -4.94 -3.43 -11.08
C LYS A 153 -4.17 -3.82 -9.82
N GLU A 154 -4.82 -4.48 -8.87
CA GLU A 154 -4.20 -4.93 -7.61
C GLU A 154 -4.83 -6.26 -7.17
N GLY A 155 -4.10 -7.37 -7.29
CA GLY A 155 -4.58 -8.72 -6.99
C GLY A 155 -5.06 -8.88 -5.55
N SER A 156 -4.46 -8.12 -4.62
CA SER A 156 -4.88 -8.05 -3.22
C SER A 156 -6.33 -7.57 -3.03
N ALA A 157 -6.93 -6.88 -4.01
CA ALA A 157 -8.32 -6.47 -3.99
C ALA A 157 -9.30 -7.65 -3.98
N LEU A 158 -8.82 -8.87 -4.29
CA LEU A 158 -9.59 -10.12 -4.17
C LEU A 158 -10.23 -10.27 -2.78
N GLN A 159 -9.59 -9.76 -1.73
CA GLN A 159 -10.11 -9.77 -0.35
C GLN A 159 -11.48 -9.07 -0.20
N TYR A 160 -11.80 -8.14 -1.11
CA TYR A 160 -13.05 -7.37 -1.10
C TYR A 160 -14.11 -7.90 -2.09
N VAL A 161 -13.79 -8.95 -2.85
CA VAL A 161 -14.74 -9.59 -3.76
C VAL A 161 -15.72 -10.43 -2.94
N LYS A 162 -17.01 -10.07 -3.00
CA LYS A 162 -18.07 -10.77 -2.28
C LYS A 162 -18.26 -12.18 -2.85
N GLU A 163 -18.55 -12.23 -4.15
CA GLU A 163 -18.73 -13.46 -4.93
C GLU A 163 -17.56 -13.65 -5.88
N GLN A 164 -16.70 -14.65 -5.61
CA GLN A 164 -15.54 -14.94 -6.43
C GLN A 164 -15.93 -15.90 -7.56
N THR A 165 -15.51 -15.60 -8.79
CA THR A 165 -15.52 -16.55 -9.91
C THR A 165 -14.09 -17.04 -10.14
N LYS A 166 -13.94 -18.22 -10.77
CA LYS A 166 -12.61 -18.73 -11.16
C LYS A 166 -11.83 -17.70 -11.98
N ASN A 167 -12.50 -16.99 -12.89
CA ASN A 167 -11.89 -15.93 -13.71
C ASN A 167 -11.36 -14.76 -12.86
N ILE A 168 -12.13 -14.30 -11.87
CA ILE A 168 -11.68 -13.24 -10.94
C ILE A 168 -10.46 -13.71 -10.14
N VAL A 169 -10.49 -14.93 -9.61
CA VAL A 169 -9.38 -15.48 -8.83
C VAL A 169 -8.13 -15.63 -9.70
N LEU A 170 -8.24 -16.23 -10.89
CA LEU A 170 -7.14 -16.35 -11.84
C LEU A 170 -6.54 -14.98 -12.19
N THR A 171 -7.38 -14.01 -12.54
CA THR A 171 -6.92 -12.64 -12.84
C THR A 171 -6.15 -12.05 -11.66
N SER A 172 -6.61 -12.28 -10.42
CA SER A 172 -5.93 -11.77 -9.22
C SER A 172 -4.57 -12.43 -8.97
N VAL A 173 -4.45 -13.76 -9.11
CA VAL A 173 -3.20 -14.49 -8.85
C VAL A 173 -2.19 -14.34 -10.00
N MET A 174 -2.67 -14.09 -11.22
CA MET A 174 -1.82 -13.67 -12.34
C MET A 174 -1.19 -12.29 -12.08
N GLN A 175 -1.89 -11.41 -11.38
CA GLN A 175 -1.41 -10.07 -11.03
C GLN A 175 -0.46 -10.12 -9.82
N ASP A 176 -0.87 -10.81 -8.74
CA ASP A 176 -0.09 -11.04 -7.51
C ASP A 176 -0.37 -12.45 -6.99
N GLY A 177 0.60 -13.35 -7.09
CA GLY A 177 0.48 -14.75 -6.67
C GLY A 177 0.18 -14.89 -5.18
N LEU A 178 0.57 -13.91 -4.36
CA LEU A 178 0.22 -13.90 -2.93
C LEU A 178 -1.25 -13.58 -2.68
N ALA A 179 -2.01 -13.14 -3.69
CA ALA A 179 -3.47 -12.99 -3.62
C ALA A 179 -4.18 -14.34 -3.39
N LEU A 180 -3.50 -15.47 -3.63
CA LEU A 180 -3.99 -16.81 -3.31
C LEU A 180 -4.51 -16.91 -1.85
N ARG A 181 -3.92 -16.16 -0.92
CA ARG A 181 -4.37 -16.09 0.49
C ARG A 181 -5.82 -15.63 0.69
N PHE A 182 -6.39 -14.96 -0.30
CA PHE A 182 -7.77 -14.45 -0.28
C PHE A 182 -8.73 -15.29 -1.13
N ALA A 183 -8.23 -16.30 -1.84
CA ALA A 183 -9.03 -17.13 -2.72
C ALA A 183 -9.93 -18.09 -1.92
N LYS A 184 -11.23 -18.06 -2.25
CA LYS A 184 -12.25 -18.97 -1.73
C LYS A 184 -12.45 -20.17 -2.66
N ILE A 185 -12.26 -19.96 -3.96
CA ILE A 185 -12.25 -20.99 -4.99
C ILE A 185 -10.80 -21.35 -5.27
N ILE A 186 -10.46 -22.62 -5.11
CA ILE A 186 -9.10 -23.15 -5.28
C ILE A 186 -9.19 -24.39 -6.17
N ASP A 187 -8.33 -24.45 -7.18
CA ASP A 187 -8.06 -25.63 -7.98
C ASP A 187 -6.58 -25.65 -8.42
N ASP A 188 -6.16 -26.73 -9.07
CA ASP A 188 -4.77 -26.94 -9.50
C ASP A 188 -4.27 -25.84 -10.45
N GLU A 189 -5.15 -25.31 -11.30
CA GLU A 189 -4.81 -24.24 -12.25
C GLU A 189 -4.52 -22.93 -11.50
N ILE A 190 -5.40 -22.54 -10.57
CA ILE A 190 -5.22 -21.35 -9.73
C ILE A 190 -3.94 -21.45 -8.90
N ILE A 191 -3.69 -22.59 -8.25
CA ILE A 191 -2.50 -22.79 -7.44
C ILE A 191 -1.26 -22.70 -8.32
N THR A 192 -1.22 -23.44 -9.44
CA THR A 192 -0.07 -23.44 -10.35
C THR A 192 0.21 -22.04 -10.89
N GLN A 193 -0.83 -21.30 -11.26
CA GLN A 193 -0.70 -19.93 -11.73
C GLN A 193 -0.13 -19.00 -10.63
N ALA A 194 -0.61 -19.13 -9.39
CA ALA A 194 -0.11 -18.36 -8.26
C ALA A 194 1.37 -18.66 -7.96
N LEU A 195 1.77 -19.95 -7.98
CA LEU A 195 3.15 -20.38 -7.74
C LEU A 195 4.10 -19.92 -8.84
N ASN A 196 3.66 -19.98 -10.11
CA ASN A 196 4.42 -19.47 -11.25
C ASN A 196 4.59 -17.95 -11.19
N GLN A 197 3.61 -17.22 -10.64
CA GLN A 197 3.74 -15.78 -10.44
C GLN A 197 4.68 -15.47 -9.27
N ASN A 198 4.53 -16.16 -8.13
CA ASN A 198 5.37 -16.00 -6.95
C ASN A 198 5.45 -17.30 -6.15
N GLY A 199 6.64 -17.93 -6.10
CA GLY A 199 6.84 -19.20 -5.41
C GLY A 199 6.50 -19.15 -3.91
N ASN A 200 6.57 -17.98 -3.26
CA ASN A 200 6.15 -17.83 -1.86
C ASN A 200 4.64 -18.02 -1.65
N ALA A 201 3.83 -18.03 -2.72
CA ALA A 201 2.41 -18.38 -2.62
C ALA A 201 2.18 -19.81 -2.09
N LEU A 202 3.22 -20.67 -2.09
CA LEU A 202 3.19 -21.99 -1.45
C LEU A 202 2.78 -21.92 0.02
N ALA A 203 3.07 -20.81 0.71
CA ALA A 203 2.63 -20.57 2.08
C ALA A 203 1.11 -20.64 2.29
N TYR A 204 0.33 -20.45 1.22
CA TYR A 204 -1.14 -20.43 1.25
C TYR A 204 -1.76 -21.69 0.63
N VAL A 205 -0.94 -22.65 0.18
CA VAL A 205 -1.40 -23.95 -0.33
C VAL A 205 -1.59 -24.90 0.83
N LYS A 206 -2.83 -25.28 1.12
CA LYS A 206 -3.16 -26.18 2.25
C LYS A 206 -2.70 -27.62 2.01
N GLU A 207 -2.97 -28.14 0.82
CA GLU A 207 -2.63 -29.51 0.42
C GLU A 207 -1.47 -29.45 -0.57
N GLN A 208 -0.25 -29.61 -0.06
CA GLN A 208 0.95 -29.61 -0.87
C GLN A 208 1.22 -31.00 -1.45
N ASN A 209 1.82 -31.03 -2.63
CA ASN A 209 2.39 -32.23 -3.23
C ASN A 209 3.78 -31.92 -3.80
N PRO A 210 4.60 -32.95 -4.11
CA PRO A 210 5.97 -32.73 -4.61
C PRO A 210 6.03 -31.85 -5.88
N SER A 211 5.05 -31.96 -6.78
CA SER A 211 5.01 -31.15 -8.00
C SER A 211 4.75 -29.67 -7.71
N LEU A 212 3.83 -29.35 -6.80
CA LEU A 212 3.56 -27.96 -6.41
C LEU A 212 4.76 -27.33 -5.68
N CYS A 213 5.36 -28.07 -4.74
CA CYS A 213 6.57 -27.63 -4.06
C CYS A 213 7.71 -27.39 -5.05
N LEU A 214 7.90 -28.30 -6.00
CA LEU A 214 8.90 -28.15 -7.05
C LEU A 214 8.64 -26.90 -7.91
N THR A 215 7.41 -26.69 -8.38
CA THR A 215 7.03 -25.49 -9.15
C THR A 215 7.34 -24.21 -8.37
N ALA A 216 6.98 -24.16 -7.09
CA ALA A 216 7.26 -23.02 -6.23
C ALA A 216 8.77 -22.72 -6.10
N ILE A 217 9.58 -23.76 -5.82
CA ILE A 217 11.03 -23.65 -5.61
C ILE A 217 11.77 -23.34 -6.90
N LEU A 218 11.32 -23.88 -8.03
CA LEU A 218 11.86 -23.55 -9.33
C LEU A 218 11.63 -22.08 -9.66
N ASN A 219 10.49 -21.50 -9.27
CA ASN A 219 10.23 -20.07 -9.49
C ASN A 219 10.97 -19.18 -8.46
N ASP A 220 10.86 -19.48 -7.17
CA ASP A 220 11.56 -18.80 -6.08
C ASP A 220 12.22 -19.81 -5.13
N PRO A 221 13.56 -19.99 -5.19
CA PRO A 221 14.25 -20.96 -4.34
C PRO A 221 14.08 -20.70 -2.83
N MET A 222 13.74 -19.48 -2.40
CA MET A 222 13.45 -19.20 -0.99
C MET A 222 12.12 -19.80 -0.52
N ALA A 223 11.25 -20.20 -1.45
CA ALA A 223 9.97 -20.85 -1.15
C ALA A 223 10.14 -22.21 -0.46
N ILE A 224 11.35 -22.79 -0.45
CA ILE A 224 11.68 -24.00 0.34
C ILE A 224 11.27 -23.87 1.81
N LYS A 225 11.25 -22.65 2.36
CA LYS A 225 10.78 -22.38 3.74
C LYS A 225 9.32 -22.78 4.00
N TYR A 226 8.50 -22.84 2.94
CA TYR A 226 7.08 -23.19 3.01
C TYR A 226 6.78 -24.62 2.57
N ALA A 227 7.76 -25.34 2.00
CA ALA A 227 7.60 -26.73 1.62
C ALA A 227 7.51 -27.61 2.88
N ASP A 228 6.48 -28.45 2.96
CA ASP A 228 6.31 -29.42 4.04
C ASP A 228 5.90 -30.80 3.48
N PRO A 229 6.79 -31.82 3.52
CA PRO A 229 8.14 -31.80 4.08
C PRO A 229 9.19 -31.15 3.16
N GLN A 230 10.27 -30.63 3.75
CA GLN A 230 11.49 -30.26 3.03
C GLN A 230 12.30 -31.52 2.70
N THR A 231 12.03 -32.15 1.56
CA THR A 231 12.79 -33.33 1.13
C THR A 231 14.22 -32.96 0.72
N ILE A 232 15.14 -33.92 0.80
CA ILE A 232 16.54 -33.74 0.35
C ILE A 232 16.58 -33.28 -1.11
N GLU A 233 15.73 -33.83 -1.98
CA GLU A 233 15.65 -33.47 -3.39
C GLU A 233 15.24 -32.00 -3.59
N LEU A 234 14.16 -31.55 -2.93
CA LEU A 234 13.71 -30.15 -3.01
C LEU A 234 14.76 -29.20 -2.44
N SER A 235 15.41 -29.58 -1.34
CA SER A 235 16.51 -28.84 -0.73
C SER A 235 17.72 -28.69 -1.66
N LEU A 236 18.13 -29.77 -2.34
CA LEU A 236 19.21 -29.73 -3.33
C LEU A 236 18.85 -28.83 -4.50
N ILE A 237 17.64 -28.94 -5.04
CA ILE A 237 17.16 -28.07 -6.14
C ILE A 237 17.19 -26.60 -5.70
N ALA A 238 16.73 -26.28 -4.49
CA ALA A 238 16.73 -24.92 -3.96
C ALA A 238 18.16 -24.34 -3.90
N VAL A 239 19.13 -25.08 -3.33
CA VAL A 239 20.51 -24.58 -3.20
C VAL A 239 21.25 -24.51 -4.52
N LEU A 240 20.94 -25.41 -5.46
CA LEU A 240 21.49 -25.37 -6.82
C LEU A 240 21.00 -24.13 -7.60
N LYS A 241 19.76 -23.68 -7.39
CA LYS A 241 19.28 -22.43 -7.99
C LYS A 241 19.75 -21.19 -7.24
N ASN A 242 19.80 -21.24 -5.91
CA ASN A 242 20.31 -20.17 -5.07
C ASN A 242 20.89 -20.73 -3.77
N GLY A 243 22.22 -20.70 -3.64
CA GLY A 243 22.94 -21.27 -2.50
C GLY A 243 22.57 -20.62 -1.16
N LEU A 244 22.05 -19.40 -1.16
CA LEU A 244 21.58 -18.74 0.07
C LEU A 244 20.27 -19.35 0.60
N SER A 245 19.56 -20.15 -0.19
CA SER A 245 18.31 -20.83 0.26
C SER A 245 18.56 -21.79 1.42
N ILE A 246 19.81 -22.20 1.65
CA ILE A 246 20.21 -23.03 2.79
C ILE A 246 19.86 -22.41 4.14
N GLU A 247 19.71 -21.09 4.22
CA GLU A 247 19.20 -20.38 5.40
C GLU A 247 17.83 -20.91 5.85
N HIS A 248 17.01 -21.36 4.91
CA HIS A 248 15.64 -21.81 5.14
C HIS A 248 15.50 -23.33 5.19
N ILE A 249 16.59 -24.08 5.05
CA ILE A 249 16.58 -25.55 5.08
C ILE A 249 16.77 -26.02 6.52
N LYS A 250 15.83 -26.86 6.98
CA LYS A 250 15.86 -27.46 8.33
C LYS A 250 16.98 -28.50 8.43
N GLU A 251 17.03 -29.47 7.53
CA GLU A 251 18.05 -30.53 7.52
C GLU A 251 19.18 -30.21 6.54
N GLN A 252 20.29 -29.70 7.06
CA GLN A 252 21.46 -29.30 6.25
C GLN A 252 22.45 -30.46 6.11
N THR A 253 22.15 -31.44 5.25
CA THR A 253 23.09 -32.54 4.98
C THR A 253 24.40 -32.05 4.39
N LYS A 254 25.46 -32.87 4.46
CA LYS A 254 26.77 -32.54 3.90
C LYS A 254 26.69 -32.15 2.42
N ASP A 255 25.93 -32.91 1.63
CA ASP A 255 25.77 -32.64 0.20
C ASP A 255 25.06 -31.31 -0.07
N ILE A 256 23.98 -31.01 0.67
CA ILE A 256 23.28 -29.72 0.58
C ILE A 256 24.23 -28.55 0.92
N CYS A 257 25.02 -28.69 1.99
CA CYS A 257 26.00 -27.69 2.39
C CYS A 257 27.06 -27.45 1.31
N ILE A 258 27.62 -28.52 0.74
CA ILE A 258 28.64 -28.45 -0.29
C ILE A 258 28.08 -27.79 -1.55
N GLU A 259 26.90 -28.20 -2.03
CA GLU A 259 26.29 -27.62 -3.22
C GLU A 259 25.89 -26.16 -3.01
N ALA A 260 25.39 -25.79 -1.82
CA ALA A 260 25.11 -24.41 -1.48
C ALA A 260 26.37 -23.52 -1.56
N ILE A 261 27.50 -23.98 -1.01
CA ILE A 261 28.78 -23.24 -1.05
C ILE A 261 29.34 -23.15 -2.47
N LYS A 262 29.27 -24.25 -3.24
CA LYS A 262 29.71 -24.26 -4.64
C LYS A 262 28.91 -23.26 -5.47
N GLN A 263 27.61 -23.16 -5.24
CA GLN A 263 26.71 -22.22 -5.92
C GLN A 263 26.94 -20.78 -5.44
N ASN A 264 26.97 -20.55 -4.12
CA ASN A 264 27.27 -19.26 -3.51
C ASN A 264 28.15 -19.44 -2.27
N PRO A 265 29.45 -19.09 -2.31
CA PRO A 265 30.34 -19.21 -1.17
C PRO A 265 29.87 -18.48 0.09
N SER A 266 29.08 -17.40 -0.05
CA SER A 266 28.51 -16.69 1.10
C SER A 266 27.47 -17.51 1.86
N ALA A 267 26.95 -18.60 1.28
CA ALA A 267 26.06 -19.55 1.97
C ALA A 267 26.69 -20.13 3.25
N LEU A 268 28.03 -20.13 3.34
CA LEU A 268 28.78 -20.52 4.54
C LEU A 268 28.29 -19.84 5.83
N MET A 269 27.81 -18.60 5.75
CA MET A 269 27.32 -17.87 6.91
C MET A 269 26.07 -18.55 7.53
N HIS A 270 25.24 -19.20 6.70
CA HIS A 270 23.97 -19.83 7.09
C HIS A 270 24.08 -21.33 7.41
N ILE A 271 25.23 -21.96 7.14
CA ILE A 271 25.46 -23.37 7.48
C ILE A 271 25.69 -23.51 8.99
N ARG A 272 24.94 -24.39 9.66
CA ARG A 272 25.04 -24.58 11.12
C ARG A 272 26.33 -25.28 11.53
N ASP A 273 26.70 -26.34 10.81
CA ASP A 273 27.92 -27.10 11.07
C ASP A 273 29.15 -26.38 10.51
N LYS A 274 29.97 -25.80 11.38
CA LYS A 274 31.13 -24.99 10.99
C LYS A 274 32.39 -25.82 10.69
N LEU A 275 32.25 -26.86 9.87
CA LEU A 275 33.36 -27.75 9.50
C LEU A 275 34.48 -27.00 8.75
N PRO A 276 35.77 -27.32 9.02
CA PRO A 276 36.90 -26.70 8.33
C PRO A 276 36.85 -26.87 6.80
N GLU A 277 36.39 -28.03 6.32
CA GLU A 277 36.26 -28.34 4.90
C GLU A 277 35.34 -27.36 4.15
N TYR A 278 34.27 -26.88 4.79
CA TYR A 278 33.36 -25.89 4.21
C TYR A 278 34.00 -24.51 4.07
N LYS A 279 34.80 -24.10 5.06
CA LYS A 279 35.56 -22.84 5.00
C LYS A 279 36.59 -22.88 3.87
N VAL A 280 37.33 -23.99 3.76
CA VAL A 280 38.31 -24.20 2.69
C VAL A 280 37.63 -24.21 1.33
N LEU A 281 36.50 -24.91 1.19
CA LEU A 281 35.71 -24.94 -0.03
C LEU A 281 35.24 -23.54 -0.44
N ALA A 282 34.65 -22.77 0.49
CA ALA A 282 34.17 -21.43 0.21
C ALA A 282 35.30 -20.49 -0.26
N VAL A 283 36.44 -20.48 0.45
CA VAL A 283 37.61 -19.68 0.06
C VAL A 283 38.13 -20.10 -1.31
N ARG A 284 38.28 -21.40 -1.56
CA ARG A 284 38.74 -21.93 -2.87
C ARG A 284 37.81 -21.51 -4.00
N THR A 285 36.50 -21.64 -3.81
CA THR A 285 35.50 -21.25 -4.79
C THR A 285 35.56 -19.75 -5.07
N CYS A 286 35.67 -18.91 -4.02
CA CYS A 286 35.87 -17.46 -4.19
C CYS A 286 37.14 -17.15 -4.99
N LEU A 287 38.29 -17.70 -4.62
CA LEU A 287 39.55 -17.45 -5.32
C LEU A 287 39.49 -17.88 -6.78
N ASN A 288 38.87 -19.03 -7.08
CA ASN A 288 38.69 -19.50 -8.46
C ASN A 288 37.80 -18.56 -9.29
N ARG A 289 36.71 -18.04 -8.71
CA ARG A 289 35.85 -17.05 -9.38
C ARG A 289 36.56 -15.72 -9.58
N ILE A 290 37.33 -15.25 -8.58
CA ILE A 290 38.09 -13.99 -8.66
C ILE A 290 39.18 -14.04 -9.73
N LYS A 291 39.82 -15.21 -9.91
CA LYS A 291 40.77 -15.43 -11.01
C LYS A 291 40.14 -15.25 -12.38
N GLN A 292 38.83 -15.51 -12.51
CA GLN A 292 38.08 -15.34 -13.77
C GLN A 292 37.50 -13.93 -13.88
N ASP A 293 37.00 -13.36 -12.78
CA ASP A 293 36.48 -12.01 -12.68
C ASP A 293 36.83 -11.38 -11.32
N TYR A 294 37.74 -10.40 -11.34
CA TYR A 294 38.20 -9.73 -10.12
C TYR A 294 37.08 -8.95 -9.41
N ASN A 295 36.06 -8.48 -10.13
CA ASN A 295 34.95 -7.74 -9.52
C ASN A 295 34.08 -8.60 -8.61
N TYR A 296 34.19 -9.94 -8.70
CA TYR A 296 33.47 -10.88 -7.84
C TYR A 296 33.71 -10.63 -6.34
N ILE A 297 34.83 -10.01 -5.94
CA ILE A 297 35.08 -9.59 -4.54
C ILE A 297 33.92 -8.74 -3.99
N LYS A 298 33.29 -7.91 -4.83
CA LYS A 298 32.15 -7.05 -4.44
C LYS A 298 30.89 -7.87 -4.14
N GLU A 299 30.73 -9.02 -4.78
CA GLU A 299 29.55 -9.90 -4.66
C GLU A 299 29.57 -10.80 -3.42
N ILE A 300 30.74 -10.97 -2.77
CA ILE A 300 30.85 -11.73 -1.53
C ILE A 300 30.14 -10.98 -0.39
N LYS A 301 28.99 -11.50 0.04
CA LYS A 301 28.15 -10.89 1.09
C LYS A 301 28.64 -11.22 2.50
N ASP A 302 29.20 -12.41 2.70
CA ASP A 302 29.82 -12.77 3.98
C ASP A 302 31.09 -11.95 4.21
N LYS A 303 31.03 -11.02 5.17
CA LYS A 303 32.12 -10.09 5.51
C LYS A 303 33.37 -10.82 6.01
N VAL A 304 33.20 -11.90 6.75
CA VAL A 304 34.33 -12.67 7.31
C VAL A 304 35.03 -13.41 6.17
N LEU A 305 34.27 -14.12 5.34
CA LEU A 305 34.80 -14.79 4.15
C LEU A 305 35.51 -13.80 3.23
N LYS A 306 34.89 -12.66 2.94
CA LYS A 306 35.47 -11.60 2.10
C LYS A 306 36.81 -11.10 2.65
N SER A 307 36.88 -10.84 3.96
CA SER A 307 38.12 -10.39 4.61
C SER A 307 39.25 -11.42 4.47
N VAL A 308 38.94 -12.71 4.65
CA VAL A 308 39.91 -13.80 4.48
C VAL A 308 40.39 -13.88 3.03
N VAL A 309 39.48 -13.85 2.06
CA VAL A 309 39.79 -13.91 0.62
C VAL A 309 40.67 -12.74 0.20
N VAL A 310 40.32 -11.51 0.57
CA VAL A 310 41.13 -10.31 0.27
C VAL A 310 42.53 -10.41 0.87
N SER A 311 42.64 -10.86 2.11
CA SER A 311 43.93 -11.04 2.79
C SER A 311 44.83 -12.06 2.07
N LEU A 312 44.25 -13.13 1.52
CA LEU A 312 44.98 -14.13 0.75
C LEU A 312 45.44 -13.60 -0.62
N LEU A 313 44.62 -12.80 -1.30
CA LEU A 313 44.99 -12.19 -2.58
C LEU A 313 46.15 -11.20 -2.43
N ILE A 314 46.14 -10.37 -1.38
CA ILE A 314 47.24 -9.46 -1.06
C ILE A 314 48.54 -10.24 -0.82
N LYS A 315 48.48 -11.34 -0.06
CA LYS A 315 49.65 -12.21 0.18
C LYS A 315 50.19 -12.88 -1.09
N GLN A 316 49.34 -13.11 -2.08
CA GLN A 316 49.70 -13.71 -3.37
C GLN A 316 50.17 -12.69 -4.42
N GLY A 317 50.22 -11.39 -4.09
CA GLY A 317 50.77 -10.36 -4.98
C GLY A 317 49.84 -9.88 -6.10
N VAL A 318 48.54 -10.17 -6.03
CA VAL A 318 47.54 -9.62 -6.97
C VAL A 318 47.25 -8.17 -6.54
N LYS A 319 47.91 -7.20 -7.18
CA LYS A 319 47.68 -5.76 -6.98
C LYS A 319 46.56 -5.25 -7.89
N GLU A 320 45.78 -4.33 -7.32
CA GLU A 320 44.63 -3.54 -7.81
C GLU A 320 44.20 -3.64 -9.28
#